data_AF-A0A7S0QTV6-F1
#
_entry.id   AF-A0A7S0QTV6-F1
#
_cell.length_a   1.000
_cell.length_b   1.000
_cell.length_c   1.000
_cell.angle_alpha   90.00
_cell.angle_beta   90.00
_cell.angle_gamma   90.00
#
_symmetry.space_group_name_H-M   'P 1'
#
loop_
_entity.id
_entity.type
_entity.pdbx_description
1 polymer ?
#
loop_
_entity_poly.entity_id
_entity_poly.type
_entity_poly.pdbx_seq_one_letter_code
_entity_poly.pdbx_strand_id
1 'polypeptide(L)'
;GYNEKDPVRGDDSFIAFEEVLEKCIEAKADMLLLGGDLFHENKPSRRTMVKTMQMLRRYCMGDAPISIVPMDISAMGGDEVCVNYEDPNLNISLPVFIIHGNHDDP
;
A
#
# COMPACT_ATOMS: atom_id res chain seq x y z
N GLY A 1 3.63 -9.56 -8.46
CA GLY A 1 3.04 -10.89 -8.69
C GLY A 1 3.10 -11.33 -10.15
N TYR A 2 2.89 -10.43 -11.11
CA TYR A 2 2.99 -10.77 -12.54
C TYR A 2 4.33 -11.44 -12.86
N ASN A 3 4.27 -12.57 -13.58
CA ASN A 3 5.41 -13.42 -13.93
C ASN A 3 6.33 -13.85 -12.77
N GLU A 4 5.84 -13.94 -11.52
CA GLU A 4 6.69 -14.22 -10.34
C GLU A 4 7.47 -15.56 -10.38
N LYS A 5 7.10 -16.49 -11.27
CA LYS A 5 7.76 -17.79 -11.45
C LYS A 5 8.85 -17.77 -12.53
N ASP A 6 8.94 -16.68 -13.30
CA ASP A 6 9.96 -16.52 -14.33
C ASP A 6 11.35 -16.35 -13.68
N PRO A 7 12.38 -17.09 -14.12
CA PRO A 7 13.70 -17.07 -13.48
C PRO A 7 14.47 -15.76 -13.69
N VAL A 8 14.10 -14.95 -14.68
CA VAL A 8 14.77 -13.68 -15.01
C VAL A 8 13.91 -12.50 -14.56
N ARG A 9 12.61 -12.57 -14.80
CA ARG A 9 11.65 -11.46 -14.64
C ARG A 9 10.79 -11.55 -13.39
N GLY A 10 10.97 -12.59 -12.59
CA GLY A 10 10.11 -12.88 -11.44
C GLY A 10 10.08 -11.78 -10.38
N ASP A 11 11.09 -10.90 -10.37
CA ASP A 11 11.17 -9.79 -9.44
C ASP A 11 10.82 -8.41 -10.03
N ASP A 12 10.63 -8.29 -11.35
CA ASP A 12 10.35 -7.01 -12.04
C ASP A 12 9.18 -6.26 -11.39
N SER A 13 8.06 -6.96 -11.14
CA SER A 13 6.87 -6.35 -10.56
C SER A 13 7.06 -5.86 -9.12
N PHE A 14 7.95 -6.49 -8.36
CA PHE A 14 8.24 -6.05 -6.99
C PHE A 14 9.21 -4.86 -7.00
N ILE A 15 10.24 -4.91 -7.85
CA ILE A 15 11.22 -3.84 -8.00
C ILE A 15 10.54 -2.54 -8.44
N ALA A 16 9.65 -2.62 -9.44
CA ALA A 16 8.92 -1.46 -9.92
C ALA A 16 8.00 -0.86 -8.84
N PHE A 17 7.33 -1.69 -8.05
CA PHE A 17 6.51 -1.20 -6.94
C PHE A 17 7.36 -0.61 -5.80
N GLU A 18 8.51 -1.20 -5.49
CA GLU A 18 9.46 -0.65 -4.52
C GLU A 18 9.99 0.72 -4.96
N GLU A 19 10.32 0.90 -6.24
CA GLU A 19 10.74 2.19 -6.79
C GLU A 19 9.67 3.28 -6.59
N VAL A 20 8.39 2.97 -6.78
CA VAL A 20 7.29 3.92 -6.51
C VAL A 20 7.31 4.38 -5.04
N LEU A 21 7.51 3.45 -4.11
CA LEU A 21 7.58 3.76 -2.69
C LEU A 21 8.83 4.58 -2.35
N GLU A 22 9.99 4.24 -2.91
CA GLU A 22 11.22 5.02 -2.76
C GLU A 22 11.04 6.45 -3.24
N LYS A 23 10.39 6.64 -4.40
CA LYS A 23 10.08 7.96 -4.95
C LYS A 23 9.16 8.78 -4.05
N CYS A 24 8.17 8.15 -3.41
CA CYS A 24 7.32 8.83 -2.42
C CYS A 24 8.15 9.36 -1.25
N ILE A 25 9.12 8.58 -0.76
CA ILE A 25 10.00 9.00 0.34
C ILE A 25 10.95 10.11 -0.10
N GLU A 26 11.60 9.97 -1.26
CA GLU A 26 12.48 11.01 -1.83
C GLU A 26 11.75 12.34 -2.02
N ALA A 27 10.51 12.28 -2.51
CA ALA A 27 9.67 13.45 -2.75
C ALA A 27 9.05 14.02 -1.47
N LYS A 28 9.15 13.32 -0.32
CA LYS A 28 8.42 13.65 0.91
C LYS A 28 6.91 13.79 0.67
N ALA A 29 6.34 12.84 -0.06
CA ALA A 29 4.93 12.83 -0.38
C ALA A 29 4.08 12.72 0.90
N ASP A 30 2.97 13.46 0.97
CA ASP A 30 2.04 13.41 2.11
C ASP A 30 1.17 12.15 2.10
N MET A 31 0.97 11.53 0.92
CA MET A 31 0.21 10.30 0.74
C MET A 31 0.57 9.59 -0.58
N LEU A 32 0.20 8.32 -0.67
CA LEU A 32 0.20 7.53 -1.91
C LEU A 32 -1.24 7.17 -2.29
N LEU A 33 -1.64 7.47 -3.53
CA LEU A 33 -2.94 7.08 -4.09
C LEU A 33 -2.73 6.05 -5.20
N LEU A 34 -3.32 4.87 -5.06
CA LEU A 34 -3.24 3.76 -6.01
C LEU A 34 -4.61 3.55 -6.69
N GLY A 35 -4.60 3.40 -8.02
CA GLY A 35 -5.80 3.26 -8.84
C GLY A 35 -6.39 1.85 -8.94
N GLY A 36 -5.90 0.88 -8.17
CA GLY A 36 -6.27 -0.53 -8.23
C GLY A 36 -5.27 -1.42 -8.96
N ASP A 37 -5.62 -2.69 -9.08
CA ASP A 37 -4.78 -3.77 -9.60
C ASP A 37 -3.40 -3.83 -8.90
N LEU A 38 -3.38 -3.66 -7.57
CA LEU A 38 -2.14 -3.84 -6.80
C LEU A 38 -1.59 -5.27 -6.97
N PHE A 39 -2.50 -6.22 -7.11
CA PHE A 39 -2.19 -7.60 -7.40
C PHE A 39 -2.66 -7.97 -8.81
N HIS A 40 -1.79 -8.71 -9.53
CA HIS A 40 -2.12 -9.25 -10.85
C HIS A 40 -3.12 -10.41 -10.79
N GLU A 41 -3.12 -11.14 -9.68
CA GLU A 41 -3.98 -12.29 -9.44
C GLU A 41 -4.92 -11.96 -8.29
N ASN A 42 -6.22 -12.26 -8.42
CA ASN A 42 -7.22 -12.06 -7.37
C ASN A 42 -6.82 -12.81 -6.08
N LYS A 43 -6.19 -13.97 -6.23
CA LYS A 43 -5.59 -14.74 -5.13
C LYS A 43 -4.06 -14.70 -5.24
N PRO A 44 -3.41 -13.63 -4.78
CA PRO A 44 -1.96 -13.50 -4.87
C PRO A 44 -1.25 -14.61 -4.10
N SER A 45 -0.06 -14.99 -4.56
CA SER A 45 0.74 -16.01 -3.89
C SER A 45 1.20 -15.52 -2.51
N ARG A 46 1.54 -16.47 -1.62
CA ARG A 46 2.13 -16.15 -0.31
C ARG A 46 3.39 -15.29 -0.44
N ARG A 47 4.23 -15.55 -1.46
CA ARG A 47 5.43 -14.76 -1.72
C ARG A 47 5.06 -13.32 -2.08
N THR A 48 4.12 -13.15 -3.00
CA THR A 48 3.64 -11.84 -3.42
C THR A 48 3.08 -11.05 -2.22
N MET A 49 2.19 -11.67 -1.43
CA MET A 49 1.61 -11.02 -0.25
C MET A 49 2.68 -10.60 0.77
N VAL A 50 3.59 -11.50 1.12
CA VAL A 50 4.65 -11.21 2.11
C VAL A 50 5.58 -10.10 1.61
N LYS A 51 6.00 -10.12 0.34
CA LYS A 51 6.83 -9.05 -0.23
C LYS A 51 6.12 -7.70 -0.20
N THR A 52 4.85 -7.65 -0.61
CA THR A 52 4.06 -6.41 -0.57
C THR A 52 3.92 -5.88 0.85
N MET A 53 3.60 -6.74 1.83
CA MET A 53 3.53 -6.34 3.25
C MET A 53 4.87 -5.82 3.78
N GLN A 54 5.98 -6.45 3.41
CA GLN A 54 7.32 -6.00 3.82
C GLN A 54 7.67 -4.62 3.25
N MET A 55 7.36 -4.39 1.98
CA MET A 55 7.58 -3.09 1.34
C MET A 55 6.71 -2.01 1.99
N LEU A 56 5.41 -2.23 2.15
CA LEU A 56 4.52 -1.29 2.83
C LEU A 56 4.99 -1.01 4.27
N ARG A 57 5.40 -2.03 5.02
CA ARG A 57 5.95 -1.82 6.37
C ARG A 57 7.23 -0.99 6.36
N ARG A 58 8.12 -1.20 5.40
CA ARG A 58 9.42 -0.51 5.31
C ARG A 58 9.25 0.97 4.94
N TYR A 59 8.38 1.27 3.99
CA TYR A 59 8.27 2.62 3.41
C TYR A 59 7.11 3.42 4.01
N CYS A 60 6.03 2.78 4.47
CA CYS A 60 4.83 3.49 4.93
C CYS A 60 4.72 3.65 6.46
N MET A 61 5.59 3.00 7.23
CA MET A 61 5.61 3.13 8.70
C MET A 61 6.82 3.92 9.17
N GLY A 62 6.63 4.78 10.17
CA GLY A 62 7.68 5.61 10.75
C GLY A 62 7.13 6.84 11.47
N ASP A 63 8.01 7.62 12.10
CA ASP A 63 7.65 8.75 12.97
C ASP A 63 7.36 10.07 12.23
N ALA A 64 7.30 10.05 10.90
CA ALA A 64 7.03 11.28 10.14
C ALA A 64 5.59 11.73 10.40
N PRO A 65 5.35 13.01 10.76
CA PRO A 65 4.01 13.48 11.05
C PRO A 65 3.16 13.51 9.78
N ILE A 66 1.90 13.11 9.89
CA ILE A 66 0.91 13.19 8.81
C ILE A 66 0.06 14.44 9.02
N SER A 67 -0.03 15.29 7.99
CA SER A 67 -0.82 16.53 8.00
C SER A 67 -2.21 16.38 7.38
N ILE A 68 -2.55 15.19 6.90
CA ILE A 68 -3.87 14.88 6.32
C ILE A 68 -4.84 14.62 7.47
N VAL A 69 -5.96 15.35 7.48
CA VAL A 69 -7.02 15.20 8.47
C VAL A 69 -8.28 14.68 7.78
N PRO A 70 -8.84 13.53 8.22
CA PRO A 70 -10.10 13.03 7.68
C PRO A 70 -11.26 13.94 8.11
N MET A 71 -12.04 14.42 7.13
CA MET A 71 -13.20 15.30 7.40
C MET A 71 -14.51 14.52 7.54
N ASP A 72 -14.69 13.47 6.73
CA ASP A 72 -15.83 12.57 6.76
C ASP A 72 -15.40 11.17 6.33
N ILE A 73 -15.60 10.21 7.23
CA ILE A 73 -15.29 8.78 7.05
C ILE A 73 -16.52 7.89 7.30
N SER A 74 -17.71 8.49 7.41
CA SER A 74 -18.96 7.79 7.72
C SER A 74 -19.30 6.70 6.69
N ALA A 75 -18.86 6.87 5.45
CA ALA A 75 -19.02 5.90 4.37
C ALA A 75 -18.15 4.64 4.51
N MET A 76 -17.13 4.63 5.38
CA MET A 76 -16.21 3.49 5.54
C MET A 76 -16.74 2.37 6.45
N GLY A 77 -17.91 2.55 7.08
CA GLY A 77 -18.65 1.47 7.72
C GLY A 77 -18.56 1.39 9.24
N GLY A 78 -19.26 2.30 9.93
CA GLY A 78 -19.56 2.21 11.38
C GLY A 78 -18.58 2.97 12.29
N ASP A 79 -19.01 3.18 13.55
CA ASP A 79 -18.36 4.05 14.55
C ASP A 79 -16.92 3.64 14.96
N GLU A 80 -16.45 2.45 14.57
CA GLU A 80 -15.11 1.92 14.88
C GLU A 80 -14.09 2.06 13.73
N VAL A 81 -14.48 2.62 12.59
CA VAL A 81 -13.56 2.80 11.47
C VAL A 81 -12.73 4.05 11.69
N CYS A 82 -11.42 3.87 11.88
CA CYS A 82 -10.45 4.95 11.83
C CYS A 82 -9.51 4.75 10.64
N VAL A 83 -8.96 5.84 10.12
CA VAL A 83 -7.85 5.78 9.17
C VAL A 83 -6.63 5.19 9.86
N ASN A 84 -5.83 4.41 9.14
CA ASN A 84 -4.71 3.66 9.72
C ASN A 84 -3.67 4.54 10.45
N TYR A 85 -3.54 5.81 10.06
CA TYR A 85 -2.63 6.76 10.68
C TYR A 85 -3.17 7.47 11.92
N GLU A 86 -4.44 7.25 12.27
CA GLU A 86 -5.03 7.69 13.54
C GLU A 86 -5.09 6.55 14.58
N ASP A 87 -4.75 5.32 14.20
CA ASP A 87 -4.67 4.19 15.14
C ASP A 87 -3.49 4.39 16.11
N PRO A 88 -3.72 4.46 17.44
CA PRO A 88 -2.65 4.68 18.41
C PRO A 88 -1.62 3.54 18.50
N ASN A 89 -1.89 2.38 17.89
CA ASN A 89 -1.00 1.22 17.86
C ASN A 89 -0.19 1.14 16.55
N LEU A 90 -0.46 2.00 15.58
CA LEU A 90 0.23 2.04 14.30
C LEU A 90 0.94 3.38 14.14
N ASN A 91 2.21 3.31 13.73
CA ASN A 91 2.98 4.50 13.40
C ASN A 91 3.14 4.58 11.89
N ILE A 92 2.25 5.34 11.25
CA ILE A 92 2.20 5.49 9.79
C ILE A 92 2.88 6.81 9.43
N SER A 93 3.81 6.76 8.47
CA SER A 93 4.53 7.92 7.93
C SER A 93 4.07 8.30 6.52
N LEU A 94 3.53 7.34 5.77
CA LEU A 94 2.99 7.53 4.42
C LEU A 94 1.66 6.77 4.30
N PRO A 95 0.51 7.44 4.43
CA PRO A 95 -0.79 6.80 4.27
C PRO A 95 -1.01 6.42 2.80
N VAL A 96 -1.48 5.18 2.58
CA VAL A 96 -1.78 4.63 1.26
C VAL A 96 -3.29 4.50 1.10
N PHE A 97 -3.84 5.18 0.10
CA PHE A 97 -5.24 5.08 -0.30
C PHE A 97 -5.31 4.27 -1.59
N ILE A 98 -6.20 3.29 -1.64
CA ILE A 98 -6.34 2.40 -2.79
C ILE A 98 -7.80 1.99 -2.99
N ILE A 99 -8.21 1.91 -4.26
CA ILE A 99 -9.43 1.22 -4.69
C ILE A 99 -9.05 -0.12 -5.31
N HIS A 100 -9.94 -1.11 -5.27
CA HIS A 100 -9.78 -2.34 -6.05
C HIS A 100 -10.02 -2.06 -7.54
N GLY A 101 -9.19 -2.66 -8.38
CA GLY A 101 -9.32 -2.78 -9.82
C GLY A 101 -10.03 -4.08 -10.21
N ASN A 102 -9.81 -4.53 -11.45
CA ASN A 102 -10.50 -5.71 -11.99
C ASN A 102 -9.75 -7.03 -11.73
N HIS A 103 -8.51 -6.98 -11.27
CA HIS A 103 -7.73 -8.17 -10.89
C HIS A 103 -7.75 -8.43 -9.39
N ASP A 104 -7.96 -7.41 -8.57
CA ASP A 104 -8.05 -7.44 -7.11
C ASP A 104 -9.49 -7.16 -6.63
N ASP A 105 -10.47 -7.62 -7.41
CA ASP A 105 -11.89 -7.55 -7.09
C ASP A 105 -12.29 -8.48 -5.92
N PRO A 106 -13.26 -8.07 -5.08
CA PRO A 106 -13.73 -8.87 -3.93
C PRO A 106 -14.39 -10.22 -4.28
#